data_AF-A0A2G5TSI3-F1
#
_entry.id   AF-A0A2G5TSI3-F1
#
_cell.length_a   1.000
_cell.length_b   1.000
_cell.length_c   1.000
_cell.angle_alpha   90.00
_cell.angle_beta   90.00
_cell.angle_gamma   90.00
#
_symmetry.space_group_name_H-M   'P 1'
#
loop_
_entity.id
_entity.type
_entity.pdbx_description
1 polymer ?
#
loop_
_entity_poly.entity_id
_entity_poly.type
_entity_poly.pdbx_seq_one_letter_code
_entity_poly.pdbx_strand_id
1 'polypeptide(L)'
;MGESSSRGFCVEINEENVKFYSIEHGLVEMERTYEEASLGNYYDILPDSYEYSAEPISRCETWEENGEVFVNTYAIHPNVLQLPKEMAKRFRYRVWSPFLKYLNDPEEKFIDNFLGGTVGKIKAKYRPSGSSLFEIVDIYKEKVPRMGTSFMLATPWTLEVIGKNLERTCLAGKHTSLASNKDYKVDTNERQLGICINAEYMNVAGGPYAVQQNPSHKENISYLFNRNVGLVRWIPTDELPRSEHPERHAHKSDDNQYQDASQAKYRLGKWYMFSLNEKRTRSNNITGPNRGMLRYTARKIEEAADQKVTRTDGGVLEMDASFLFDHKELENPENASKEWTSRFAYLSKTAHFWDIELGRVEVYPQVSKVILEAIENHRNSLSPADKERLKEEAIVVVVATRVHHNWLRNFQNYPNEGIFYAHRVLKIFYLDGGKPIFKAQALEN
;
A
#
# COMPACT_ATOMS: atom_id res chain seq x y z
N MET A 1 15.94 8.79 11.06
CA MET A 1 16.44 7.55 10.41
C MET A 1 16.37 7.74 8.91
N GLY A 2 17.54 7.67 8.25
CA GLY A 2 17.77 7.62 6.81
C GLY A 2 16.92 8.55 5.94
N GLU A 3 17.41 9.76 5.64
CA GLU A 3 16.97 10.41 4.41
C GLU A 3 17.36 9.49 3.25
N SER A 4 16.33 8.94 2.60
CA SER A 4 16.42 7.92 1.57
C SER A 4 17.32 8.41 0.44
N SER A 5 18.48 7.79 0.25
CA SER A 5 19.18 7.84 -1.03
C SER A 5 18.21 7.40 -2.13
N SER A 6 18.17 8.11 -3.24
CA SER A 6 17.40 7.70 -4.42
C SER A 6 18.35 7.42 -5.54
N ARG A 7 18.03 6.44 -6.36
CA ARG A 7 18.90 6.01 -7.44
C ARG A 7 18.39 6.55 -8.76
N GLY A 8 19.27 7.20 -9.51
CA GLY A 8 18.91 7.84 -10.79
C GLY A 8 20.04 7.78 -11.80
N PHE A 9 19.79 8.25 -13.02
CA PHE A 9 20.82 8.36 -14.05
C PHE A 9 20.97 9.80 -14.53
N CYS A 10 22.20 10.17 -14.89
CA CYS A 10 22.52 11.51 -15.36
C CYS A 10 21.91 11.76 -16.74
N VAL A 11 21.17 12.87 -16.90
CA VAL A 11 20.45 13.22 -18.14
C VAL A 11 20.91 14.52 -18.77
N GLU A 12 21.53 15.41 -18.00
CA GLU A 12 22.02 16.72 -18.47
C GLU A 12 23.20 17.16 -17.61
N ILE A 13 24.20 17.76 -18.24
CA ILE A 13 25.39 18.29 -17.57
C ILE A 13 25.68 19.67 -18.14
N ASN A 14 25.72 20.67 -17.26
CA ASN A 14 26.07 22.05 -17.57
C ASN A 14 27.35 22.44 -16.80
N GLU A 15 27.86 23.66 -16.98
CA GLU A 15 29.11 24.11 -16.34
C GLU A 15 29.04 24.04 -14.81
N GLU A 16 27.92 24.47 -14.22
CA GLU A 16 27.72 24.57 -12.77
C GLU A 16 26.93 23.39 -12.18
N ASN A 17 26.01 22.79 -12.96
CA ASN A 17 25.02 21.85 -12.44
C ASN A 17 24.99 20.52 -13.21
N VAL A 18 24.55 19.47 -12.54
CA VAL A 18 24.20 18.17 -13.11
C VAL A 18 22.74 17.88 -12.82
N LYS A 19 22.03 17.32 -13.80
CA LYS A 19 20.67 16.83 -13.61
C LYS A 19 20.61 15.31 -13.70
N PHE A 20 19.94 14.73 -12.71
CA PHE A 20 19.67 13.31 -12.61
C PHE A 20 18.19 13.06 -12.74
N TYR A 21 17.81 11.98 -13.43
CA TYR A 21 16.46 11.47 -13.38
C TYR A 21 16.38 10.28 -12.43
N SER A 22 15.47 10.33 -11.46
CA SER A 22 15.11 9.22 -10.59
C SER A 22 13.62 8.92 -10.64
N ILE A 23 13.23 7.68 -10.34
CA ILE A 23 11.82 7.29 -10.30
C ILE A 23 11.12 7.99 -9.14
N GLU A 24 11.78 8.08 -7.98
CA GLU A 24 11.21 8.64 -6.75
C GLU A 24 11.02 10.15 -6.85
N HIS A 25 12.01 10.89 -7.37
CA HIS A 25 12.01 12.34 -7.34
C HIS A 25 11.80 13.00 -8.71
N GLY A 26 11.84 12.25 -9.80
CA GLY A 26 11.81 12.82 -11.15
C GLY A 26 13.15 13.47 -11.48
N LEU A 27 13.13 14.68 -12.01
CA LEU A 27 14.34 15.43 -12.33
C LEU A 27 14.87 16.11 -11.06
N VAL A 28 16.11 15.79 -10.69
CA VAL A 28 16.85 16.37 -9.58
C VAL A 28 18.02 17.15 -10.14
N GLU A 29 18.12 18.43 -9.80
CA GLU A 29 19.24 19.29 -10.19
C GLU A 29 20.15 19.49 -8.98
N MET A 30 21.45 19.29 -9.17
CA MET A 30 22.47 19.40 -8.13
C MET A 30 23.67 20.20 -8.65
N GLU A 31 24.33 20.92 -7.74
CA GLU A 31 25.61 21.54 -8.04
C GLU A 31 26.66 20.47 -8.34
N ARG A 32 27.61 20.79 -9.22
CA ARG A 32 28.72 19.90 -9.52
C ARG A 32 29.62 19.71 -8.30
N THR A 33 29.82 18.45 -7.92
CA THR A 33 30.81 18.05 -6.92
C THR A 33 32.14 17.77 -7.62
N TYR A 34 33.15 17.33 -6.85
CA TYR A 34 34.43 16.92 -7.40
C TYR A 34 34.38 15.62 -8.22
N GLU A 35 33.30 14.82 -8.10
CA GLU A 35 33.12 13.62 -8.92
C GLU A 35 32.59 14.00 -10.31
N GLU A 36 33.29 13.58 -11.37
CA GLU A 36 32.84 13.83 -12.74
C GLU A 36 31.61 12.97 -13.07
N ALA A 37 30.44 13.61 -13.13
CA ALA A 37 29.23 12.99 -13.67
C ALA A 37 29.37 12.72 -15.17
N SER A 38 28.82 11.59 -15.63
CA SER A 38 28.78 11.20 -17.03
C SER A 38 27.35 10.91 -17.46
N LEU A 39 26.93 11.41 -18.63
CA LEU A 39 25.61 11.20 -19.18
C LEU A 39 25.28 9.71 -19.32
N GLY A 40 24.05 9.34 -18.98
CA GLY A 40 23.56 7.96 -19.07
C GLY A 40 24.03 7.04 -17.94
N ASN A 41 25.00 7.43 -17.11
CA ASN A 41 25.44 6.62 -15.97
C ASN A 41 24.52 6.76 -14.76
N TYR A 42 24.45 5.69 -13.95
CA TYR A 42 23.67 5.66 -12.71
C TYR A 42 24.46 6.21 -11.52
N TYR A 43 23.75 6.88 -10.62
CA TYR A 43 24.25 7.50 -9.41
C TYR A 43 23.28 7.28 -8.25
N ASP A 44 23.85 7.13 -7.06
CA ASP A 44 23.11 7.22 -5.80
C ASP A 44 23.05 8.69 -5.39
N ILE A 45 21.85 9.24 -5.39
CA ILE A 45 21.55 10.66 -5.13
C ILE A 45 21.29 10.82 -3.63
N LEU A 46 22.16 11.58 -2.99
CA LEU A 46 22.11 11.97 -1.59
C LEU A 46 21.63 13.42 -1.47
N PRO A 47 21.25 13.91 -0.28
CA PRO A 47 20.75 15.28 -0.10
C PRO A 47 21.69 16.36 -0.68
N ASP A 48 23.01 16.21 -0.47
CA ASP A 48 24.01 17.22 -0.82
C ASP A 48 25.11 16.71 -1.78
N SER A 49 25.00 15.47 -2.26
CA SER A 49 26.01 14.86 -3.13
C SER A 49 25.45 13.71 -3.96
N TYR A 50 26.24 13.21 -4.89
CA TYR A 50 25.93 12.02 -5.67
C TYR A 50 27.18 11.15 -5.78
N GLU A 51 26.97 9.83 -5.81
CA GLU A 51 28.05 8.85 -5.92
C GLU A 51 27.77 7.90 -7.09
N TYR A 52 28.81 7.57 -7.87
CA TYR A 52 28.65 6.65 -9.00
C TYR A 52 28.14 5.26 -8.56
N SER A 53 27.11 4.78 -9.24
CA SER A 53 26.44 3.52 -8.92
C SER A 53 26.64 2.49 -10.04
N ALA A 54 27.56 1.55 -9.83
CA ALA A 54 28.00 0.59 -10.85
C ALA A 54 26.98 -0.52 -11.18
N GLU A 55 25.94 -0.70 -10.38
CA GLU A 55 25.00 -1.81 -10.58
C GLU A 55 24.10 -1.58 -11.81
N PRO A 56 23.98 -2.50 -12.77
CA PRO A 56 23.05 -2.30 -13.88
C PRO A 56 21.59 -2.52 -13.44
N ILE A 57 20.68 -1.65 -13.87
CA ILE A 57 19.24 -1.94 -13.83
C ILE A 57 18.87 -2.68 -15.11
N SER A 58 18.86 -4.03 -15.06
CA SER A 58 18.66 -4.89 -16.24
C SER A 58 17.38 -4.66 -17.04
N ARG A 59 16.41 -3.93 -16.50
CA ARG A 59 15.12 -3.60 -17.13
C ARG A 59 15.02 -2.13 -17.59
N CYS A 60 16.07 -1.36 -17.37
CA CYS A 60 16.20 0.04 -17.72
C CYS A 60 17.67 0.33 -18.06
N GLU A 61 18.05 0.02 -19.30
CA GLU A 61 19.42 0.24 -19.77
C GLU A 61 19.53 1.68 -20.27
N THR A 62 20.57 2.40 -19.86
CA THR A 62 20.80 3.81 -20.19
C THR A 62 22.17 3.95 -20.85
N TRP A 63 22.27 4.83 -21.85
CA TRP A 63 23.54 5.14 -22.49
C TRP A 63 23.50 6.54 -23.10
N GLU A 64 24.68 7.07 -23.40
CA GLU A 64 24.87 8.31 -24.12
C GLU A 64 25.23 8.01 -25.59
N GLU A 65 24.65 8.78 -26.51
CA GLU A 65 24.97 8.76 -27.94
C GLU A 65 24.85 10.18 -28.50
N ASN A 66 25.99 10.79 -28.87
CA ASN A 66 26.11 12.15 -29.43
C ASN A 66 25.63 13.28 -28.50
N GLY A 67 25.96 13.19 -27.21
CA GLY A 67 25.56 14.14 -26.17
C GLY A 67 24.12 13.97 -25.71
N GLU A 68 23.43 12.91 -26.14
CA GLU A 68 22.02 12.66 -25.84
C GLU A 68 21.85 11.36 -25.07
N VAL A 69 20.97 11.37 -24.05
CA VAL A 69 20.73 10.19 -23.22
C VAL A 69 19.57 9.37 -23.76
N PHE A 70 19.84 8.10 -24.01
CA PHE A 70 18.88 7.11 -24.45
C PHE A 70 18.60 6.09 -23.36
N VAL A 71 17.38 5.55 -23.39
CA VAL A 71 16.91 4.54 -22.45
C VAL A 71 16.22 3.42 -23.21
N ASN A 72 16.59 2.18 -22.90
CA ASN A 72 15.95 0.98 -23.38
C ASN A 72 15.16 0.35 -22.23
N THR A 73 13.84 0.32 -22.36
CA THR A 73 12.96 -0.18 -21.30
C THR A 73 11.62 -0.65 -21.86
N TYR A 74 10.67 -0.93 -20.98
CA TYR A 74 9.33 -1.35 -21.32
C TYR A 74 8.32 -0.22 -21.16
N ALA A 75 7.27 -0.28 -21.97
CA ALA A 75 6.13 0.60 -21.88
C ALA A 75 4.82 -0.16 -22.09
N ILE A 76 3.71 0.49 -21.73
CA ILE A 76 2.35 0.00 -21.89
C ILE A 76 1.41 1.18 -22.13
N HIS A 77 0.35 0.95 -22.90
CA HIS A 77 -0.75 1.90 -23.09
C HIS A 77 -2.08 1.22 -22.69
N PRO A 78 -3.09 1.98 -22.25
CA PRO A 78 -4.30 1.39 -21.66
C PRO A 78 -5.14 0.63 -22.69
N ASN A 79 -5.76 -0.47 -22.25
CA ASN A 79 -6.89 -1.03 -22.98
C ASN A 79 -8.14 -0.17 -22.72
N VAL A 80 -8.36 0.84 -23.58
CA VAL A 80 -9.46 1.81 -23.43
C VAL A 80 -10.85 1.17 -23.40
N LEU A 81 -11.02 -0.03 -23.98
CA LEU A 81 -12.29 -0.77 -23.97
C LEU A 81 -12.62 -1.39 -22.60
N GLN A 82 -11.61 -1.59 -21.76
CA GLN A 82 -11.76 -2.16 -20.42
C GLN A 82 -11.82 -1.08 -19.33
N LEU A 83 -11.59 0.18 -19.68
CA LEU A 83 -11.64 1.30 -18.75
C LEU A 83 -13.05 1.93 -18.67
N PRO A 84 -13.46 2.46 -17.50
CA PRO A 84 -14.63 3.32 -17.41
C PRO A 84 -14.52 4.52 -18.36
N LYS A 85 -15.64 5.00 -18.91
CA LYS A 85 -15.68 6.04 -19.96
C LYS A 85 -14.82 7.28 -19.66
N GLU A 86 -14.93 7.82 -18.45
CA GLU A 86 -14.15 9.01 -18.04
C GLU A 86 -12.64 8.74 -18.01
N MET A 87 -12.24 7.58 -17.48
CA MET A 87 -10.84 7.16 -17.47
C MET A 87 -10.33 6.86 -18.88
N ALA A 88 -11.14 6.20 -19.72
CA ALA A 88 -10.81 5.93 -21.10
C ALA A 88 -10.54 7.21 -21.89
N LYS A 89 -11.31 8.29 -21.64
CA LYS A 89 -11.07 9.61 -22.22
C LYS A 89 -9.76 10.22 -21.73
N ARG A 90 -9.49 10.19 -20.41
CA ARG A 90 -8.30 10.79 -19.80
C ARG A 90 -6.99 10.10 -20.19
N PHE A 91 -6.99 8.77 -20.20
CA PHE A 91 -5.80 7.98 -20.47
C PHE A 91 -5.65 7.59 -21.95
N ARG A 92 -6.58 8.02 -22.82
CA ARG A 92 -6.47 7.79 -24.26
C ARG A 92 -5.12 8.35 -24.75
N TYR A 93 -4.39 7.55 -25.52
CA TYR A 93 -3.07 7.89 -26.07
C TYR A 93 -1.96 8.11 -25.03
N ARG A 94 -2.17 7.76 -23.75
CA ARG A 94 -1.09 7.79 -22.77
C ARG A 94 -0.25 6.52 -22.87
N VAL A 95 1.07 6.71 -22.93
CA VAL A 95 2.05 5.62 -22.84
C VAL A 95 2.81 5.79 -21.54
N TRP A 96 2.93 4.70 -20.77
CA TRP A 96 3.52 4.71 -19.44
C TRP A 96 4.60 3.65 -19.30
N SER A 97 5.66 3.98 -18.57
CA SER A 97 6.70 3.08 -18.11
C SER A 97 6.86 3.22 -16.60
N PRO A 98 7.06 2.14 -15.84
CA PRO A 98 7.39 2.23 -14.42
C PRO A 98 8.74 2.89 -14.17
N PHE A 99 9.63 2.87 -15.16
CA PHE A 99 10.97 3.45 -15.05
C PHE A 99 11.01 4.90 -15.51
N LEU A 100 10.18 5.29 -16.50
CA LEU A 100 10.23 6.62 -17.11
C LEU A 100 8.96 7.47 -16.88
N LYS A 101 7.96 6.92 -16.18
CA LYS A 101 6.61 7.49 -16.01
C LYS A 101 5.94 7.71 -17.38
N TYR A 102 5.28 8.84 -17.61
CA TYR A 102 4.67 9.10 -18.91
C TYR A 102 5.69 9.44 -19.98
N LEU A 103 5.45 8.86 -21.15
CA LEU A 103 6.27 9.00 -22.34
C LEU A 103 5.56 9.89 -23.35
N ASN A 104 6.33 10.71 -24.06
CA ASN A 104 5.87 11.38 -25.26
C ASN A 104 5.96 10.41 -26.44
N ASP A 105 4.87 10.18 -27.16
CA ASP A 105 4.82 9.34 -28.36
C ASP A 105 4.24 10.13 -29.55
N PRO A 106 4.95 11.16 -30.04
CA PRO A 106 4.40 12.14 -30.98
C PRO A 106 4.10 11.55 -32.36
N GLU A 107 4.80 10.48 -32.74
CA GLU A 107 4.61 9.74 -33.99
C GLU A 107 3.71 8.51 -33.80
N GLU A 108 3.07 8.35 -32.63
CA GLU A 108 2.20 7.22 -32.25
C GLU A 108 2.85 5.83 -32.48
N LYS A 109 4.19 5.76 -32.43
CA LYS A 109 4.98 4.55 -32.72
C LYS A 109 4.55 3.39 -31.85
N PHE A 110 4.30 3.64 -30.57
CA PHE A 110 3.93 2.59 -29.63
C PHE A 110 2.47 2.19 -29.80
N ILE A 111 1.57 3.16 -29.86
CA ILE A 111 0.13 2.94 -29.87
C ILE A 111 -0.32 2.23 -31.15
N ASP A 112 0.28 2.55 -32.30
CA ASP A 112 -0.05 1.92 -33.58
C ASP A 112 0.44 0.47 -33.71
N ASN A 113 1.45 0.07 -32.93
CA ASN A 113 2.09 -1.25 -33.06
C ASN A 113 1.73 -2.22 -31.94
N PHE A 114 1.23 -1.74 -30.80
CA PHE A 114 0.85 -2.59 -29.66
C PHE A 114 -0.64 -2.47 -29.35
N LEU A 115 -1.31 -3.57 -29.05
CA LEU A 115 -2.69 -3.54 -28.55
C LEU A 115 -2.72 -3.00 -27.12
N GLY A 116 -3.78 -2.27 -26.76
CA GLY A 116 -3.96 -1.76 -25.40
C GLY A 116 -3.84 -2.86 -24.34
N GLY A 117 -3.08 -2.59 -23.28
CA GLY A 117 -2.74 -3.55 -22.24
C GLY A 117 -1.55 -4.47 -22.56
N THR A 118 -0.94 -4.33 -23.74
CA THR A 118 0.25 -5.10 -24.12
C THR A 118 1.51 -4.36 -23.72
N VAL A 119 2.42 -5.08 -23.08
CA VAL A 119 3.77 -4.57 -22.76
C VAL A 119 4.63 -4.69 -24.01
N GLY A 120 5.27 -3.59 -24.39
CA GLY A 120 6.25 -3.52 -25.49
C GLY A 120 7.58 -2.98 -25.01
N LYS A 121 8.67 -3.35 -25.69
CA LYS A 121 10.01 -2.81 -25.43
C LYS A 121 10.23 -1.60 -26.34
N ILE A 122 10.86 -0.56 -25.81
CA ILE A 122 11.03 0.75 -26.46
C ILE A 122 12.46 1.26 -26.33
N LYS A 123 12.89 2.08 -27.30
CA LYS A 123 14.01 3.03 -27.15
C LYS A 123 13.40 4.41 -26.95
N ALA A 124 13.68 5.03 -25.82
CA ALA A 124 13.30 6.39 -25.49
C ALA A 124 14.54 7.29 -25.40
N LYS A 125 14.32 8.59 -25.54
CA LYS A 125 15.36 9.61 -25.44
C LYS A 125 14.94 10.68 -24.45
N TYR A 126 15.88 11.18 -23.65
CA TYR A 126 15.65 12.35 -22.81
C TYR A 126 15.39 13.58 -23.69
N ARG A 127 14.15 14.07 -23.64
CA ARG A 127 13.67 15.22 -24.40
C ARG A 127 12.47 15.80 -23.65
N PRO A 128 12.72 16.63 -22.62
CA PRO A 128 11.65 17.24 -21.84
C PRO A 128 10.66 18.00 -22.73
N SER A 129 9.38 17.63 -22.66
CA SER A 129 8.30 18.26 -23.40
C SER A 129 7.02 18.24 -22.58
N GLY A 130 6.55 19.42 -22.18
CA GLY A 130 5.39 19.55 -21.31
C GLY A 130 5.56 18.78 -20.00
N SER A 131 4.74 17.75 -19.79
CA SER A 131 4.74 16.92 -18.58
C SER A 131 5.56 15.62 -18.69
N SER A 132 6.17 15.35 -19.85
CA SER A 132 6.93 14.13 -20.10
C SER A 132 8.41 14.47 -20.25
N LEU A 133 9.29 13.67 -19.66
CA LEU A 133 10.74 13.88 -19.73
C LEU A 133 11.40 13.10 -20.88
N PHE A 134 10.73 12.06 -21.37
CA PHE A 134 11.27 11.13 -22.35
C PHE A 134 10.32 10.97 -23.53
N GLU A 135 10.90 10.88 -24.72
CA GLU A 135 10.20 10.68 -25.99
C GLU A 135 10.55 9.31 -26.58
N ILE A 136 9.54 8.61 -27.10
CA ILE A 136 9.73 7.33 -27.79
C ILE A 136 10.32 7.60 -29.17
N VAL A 137 11.52 7.09 -29.41
CA VAL A 137 12.20 7.23 -30.70
C VAL A 137 12.13 5.95 -31.54
N ASP A 138 12.04 4.78 -30.91
CA ASP A 138 11.91 3.49 -31.58
C ASP A 138 11.19 2.44 -30.71
N ILE A 139 10.71 1.36 -31.34
CA ILE A 139 10.03 0.24 -30.70
C ILE A 139 10.61 -1.10 -31.15
N TYR A 140 10.67 -2.06 -30.22
CA TYR A 140 11.11 -3.42 -30.52
C TYR A 140 9.89 -4.33 -30.58
N LYS A 141 9.59 -4.87 -31.77
CA LYS A 141 8.39 -5.73 -32.02
C LYS A 141 8.50 -7.15 -31.46
N GLU A 142 9.57 -7.44 -30.71
CA GLU A 142 9.79 -8.73 -30.09
C GLU A 142 8.73 -9.00 -29.00
N LYS A 143 8.32 -10.26 -28.85
CA LYS A 143 7.40 -10.65 -27.79
C LYS A 143 8.10 -10.51 -26.44
N VAL A 144 7.64 -9.56 -25.64
CA VAL A 144 8.06 -9.44 -24.25
C VAL A 144 7.55 -10.66 -23.45
N PRO A 145 8.41 -11.36 -22.70
CA PRO A 145 7.97 -12.47 -21.85
C PRO A 145 6.92 -12.00 -20.83
N ARG A 146 5.85 -12.79 -20.66
CA ARG A 146 4.85 -12.53 -19.61
C ARG A 146 5.40 -12.73 -18.20
N MET A 147 6.38 -13.63 -18.05
CA MET A 147 7.01 -13.89 -16.76
C MET A 147 7.96 -12.75 -16.41
N GLY A 148 7.81 -12.18 -15.21
CA GLY A 148 8.68 -11.12 -14.71
C GLY A 148 8.25 -9.69 -15.08
N THR A 149 7.18 -9.49 -15.86
CA THR A 149 6.67 -8.15 -16.26
C THR A 149 5.37 -7.73 -15.57
N SER A 150 4.92 -8.46 -14.55
CA SER A 150 3.69 -8.13 -13.80
C SER A 150 3.74 -6.73 -13.16
N PHE A 151 4.92 -6.27 -12.76
CA PHE A 151 5.12 -4.92 -12.22
C PHE A 151 4.76 -3.81 -13.24
N MET A 152 4.81 -4.09 -14.54
CA MET A 152 4.37 -3.17 -15.61
C MET A 152 2.88 -2.88 -15.57
N LEU A 153 2.09 -3.74 -14.92
CA LEU A 153 0.64 -3.58 -14.83
C LEU A 153 0.22 -2.64 -13.69
N ALA A 154 1.16 -2.21 -12.83
CA ALA A 154 0.92 -1.22 -11.77
C ALA A 154 0.85 0.22 -12.33
N THR A 155 0.13 0.40 -13.43
CA THR A 155 -0.08 1.69 -14.10
C THR A 155 -1.04 2.58 -13.30
N PRO A 156 -1.02 3.91 -13.49
CA PRO A 156 -1.96 4.81 -12.83
C PRO A 156 -3.43 4.41 -13.05
N TRP A 157 -3.81 4.04 -14.27
CA TRP A 157 -5.19 3.62 -14.56
C TRP A 157 -5.56 2.27 -13.94
N THR A 158 -4.63 1.31 -13.87
CA THR A 158 -4.89 0.02 -13.22
C THR A 158 -5.05 0.20 -11.71
N LEU A 159 -4.16 0.97 -11.08
CA LEU A 159 -4.24 1.27 -9.64
C LEU A 159 -5.52 2.02 -9.29
N GLU A 160 -5.95 2.96 -10.14
CA GLU A 160 -7.22 3.65 -9.94
C GLU A 160 -8.43 2.72 -10.09
N VAL A 161 -8.45 1.83 -11.09
CA VAL A 161 -9.51 0.82 -11.23
C VAL A 161 -9.53 -0.11 -10.03
N ILE A 162 -8.37 -0.59 -9.56
CA ILE A 162 -8.28 -1.44 -8.38
C ILE A 162 -8.83 -0.69 -7.16
N GLY A 163 -8.34 0.52 -6.91
CA GLY A 163 -8.74 1.35 -5.78
C GLY A 163 -10.25 1.61 -5.73
N LYS A 164 -10.87 1.93 -6.88
CA LYS A 164 -12.32 2.13 -7.01
C LYS A 164 -13.14 0.85 -6.81
N ASN A 165 -12.54 -0.33 -6.92
CA ASN A 165 -13.21 -1.62 -6.79
C ASN A 165 -12.77 -2.41 -5.54
N LEU A 166 -12.01 -1.81 -4.61
CA LEU A 166 -11.48 -2.51 -3.44
C LEU A 166 -12.59 -3.12 -2.57
N GLU A 167 -13.71 -2.43 -2.36
CA GLU A 167 -14.87 -2.98 -1.65
C GLU A 167 -15.36 -4.27 -2.30
N ARG A 168 -15.65 -4.22 -3.60
CA ARG A 168 -16.16 -5.36 -4.35
C ARG A 168 -15.17 -6.53 -4.32
N THR A 169 -13.88 -6.25 -4.41
CA THR A 169 -12.81 -7.24 -4.34
C THR A 169 -12.72 -7.87 -2.95
N CYS A 170 -12.75 -7.07 -1.89
CA CYS A 170 -12.69 -7.56 -0.51
C CYS A 170 -13.94 -8.34 -0.09
N LEU A 171 -15.10 -8.02 -0.67
CA LEU A 171 -16.37 -8.70 -0.44
C LEU A 171 -16.65 -9.83 -1.44
N ALA A 172 -15.76 -10.08 -2.41
CA ALA A 172 -15.86 -11.22 -3.30
C ALA A 172 -15.82 -12.50 -2.47
N GLY A 173 -16.85 -13.34 -2.60
CA GLY A 173 -16.95 -14.55 -1.78
C GLY A 173 -17.32 -14.29 -0.30
N LYS A 174 -18.02 -13.19 0.03
CA LYS A 174 -18.49 -12.95 1.42
C LYS A 174 -19.29 -14.11 2.04
N HIS A 175 -19.91 -14.96 1.21
CA HIS A 175 -20.66 -16.15 1.63
C HIS A 175 -19.73 -17.34 1.97
N THR A 176 -18.52 -17.36 1.41
CA THR A 176 -17.43 -18.33 1.67
C THR A 176 -16.33 -17.76 2.56
N SER A 177 -16.60 -16.67 3.29
CA SER A 177 -15.69 -16.05 4.25
C SER A 177 -16.23 -16.29 5.65
N LEU A 178 -15.42 -16.86 6.56
CA LEU A 178 -15.82 -17.03 7.95
C LEU A 178 -15.92 -15.68 8.68
N ALA A 179 -15.16 -14.67 8.24
CA ALA A 179 -15.24 -13.32 8.78
C ALA A 179 -16.64 -12.72 8.58
N SER A 180 -17.24 -12.92 7.40
CA SER A 180 -18.55 -12.35 7.05
C SER A 180 -19.71 -13.33 7.32
N ASN A 181 -19.51 -14.62 7.09
CA ASN A 181 -20.47 -15.69 7.34
C ASN A 181 -19.96 -16.58 8.48
N LYS A 182 -20.41 -16.29 9.71
CA LYS A 182 -19.94 -16.98 10.92
C LYS A 182 -20.28 -18.49 10.97
N ASP A 183 -21.13 -18.98 10.07
CA ASP A 183 -21.48 -20.41 9.93
C ASP A 183 -20.61 -21.15 8.91
N TYR A 184 -19.85 -20.41 8.10
CA TYR A 184 -19.03 -21.00 7.05
C TYR A 184 -17.99 -21.97 7.62
N LYS A 185 -17.84 -23.13 6.96
CA LYS A 185 -16.83 -24.14 7.31
C LYS A 185 -15.59 -23.88 6.47
N VAL A 186 -14.50 -23.48 7.11
CA VAL A 186 -13.22 -23.23 6.45
C VAL A 186 -12.45 -24.55 6.32
N ASP A 187 -11.70 -24.72 5.25
CA ASP A 187 -10.74 -25.83 5.15
C ASP A 187 -9.61 -25.63 6.17
N THR A 188 -9.55 -26.51 7.17
CA THR A 188 -8.55 -26.47 8.23
C THR A 188 -7.12 -26.81 7.79
N ASN A 189 -6.94 -27.28 6.55
CA ASN A 189 -5.62 -27.55 5.96
C ASN A 189 -5.06 -26.34 5.21
N GLU A 190 -5.92 -25.41 4.78
CA GLU A 190 -5.49 -24.19 4.10
C GLU A 190 -4.67 -23.30 5.06
N ARG A 191 -3.53 -22.81 4.58
CA ARG A 191 -2.71 -21.85 5.33
C ARG A 191 -3.28 -20.45 5.12
N GLN A 192 -3.47 -19.74 6.22
CA GLN A 192 -3.98 -18.38 6.29
C GLN A 192 -2.85 -17.44 6.70
N LEU A 193 -2.84 -16.23 6.17
CA LEU A 193 -1.93 -15.16 6.59
C LEU A 193 -2.69 -14.17 7.47
N GLY A 194 -2.21 -13.87 8.67
CA GLY A 194 -2.87 -12.88 9.51
C GLY A 194 -1.93 -12.18 10.46
N ILE A 195 -2.38 -11.06 10.98
CA ILE A 195 -1.59 -10.21 11.88
C ILE A 195 -2.05 -10.38 13.32
N CYS A 196 -1.11 -10.39 14.26
CA CYS A 196 -1.44 -10.34 15.68
C CYS A 196 -1.85 -8.92 16.08
N ILE A 197 -3.16 -8.72 16.28
CA ILE A 197 -3.75 -7.41 16.63
C ILE A 197 -3.80 -7.16 18.14
N ASN A 198 -3.75 -8.21 18.92
CA ASN A 198 -3.68 -8.16 20.37
C ASN A 198 -2.93 -9.39 20.88
N ALA A 199 -1.82 -9.17 21.59
CA ALA A 199 -0.94 -10.24 22.04
C ALA A 199 -1.27 -10.75 23.45
N GLU A 200 -2.13 -10.04 24.19
CA GLU A 200 -2.51 -10.39 25.55
C GLU A 200 -3.92 -9.87 25.85
N TYR A 201 -4.92 -10.71 25.61
CA TYR A 201 -6.32 -10.40 25.87
C TYR A 201 -7.07 -11.59 26.44
N MET A 202 -8.11 -11.31 27.24
CA MET A 202 -8.94 -12.32 27.88
C MET A 202 -9.46 -13.34 26.85
N ASN A 203 -9.27 -14.62 27.14
CA ASN A 203 -9.77 -15.70 26.32
C ASN A 203 -11.30 -15.77 26.40
N VAL A 204 -11.97 -15.23 25.38
CA VAL A 204 -13.44 -15.19 25.25
C VAL A 204 -14.15 -16.56 25.29
N ALA A 205 -13.42 -17.67 25.24
CA ALA A 205 -14.00 -19.01 25.46
C ALA A 205 -13.96 -19.48 26.92
N GLY A 206 -13.22 -18.80 27.80
CA GLY A 206 -13.27 -18.99 29.24
C GLY A 206 -14.35 -18.10 29.84
N GLY A 207 -15.62 -18.54 29.80
CA GLY A 207 -16.71 -17.81 30.46
C GLY A 207 -16.61 -17.86 32.00
N PRO A 208 -17.45 -17.10 32.74
CA PRO A 208 -17.46 -17.07 34.21
C PRO A 208 -17.80 -18.43 34.87
N TYR A 209 -18.30 -19.40 34.10
CA TYR A 209 -18.56 -20.78 34.53
C TYR A 209 -17.42 -21.77 34.21
N ALA A 210 -16.36 -21.33 33.52
CA ALA A 210 -15.18 -22.16 33.19
C ALA A 210 -14.11 -22.15 34.31
N VAL A 211 -14.45 -21.63 35.49
CA VAL A 211 -13.59 -21.57 36.68
C VAL A 211 -13.31 -22.97 37.27
N GLN A 212 -14.00 -24.02 36.81
CA GLN A 212 -13.64 -25.39 37.17
C GLN A 212 -12.73 -26.03 36.13
N GLN A 213 -11.43 -25.90 36.41
CA GLN A 213 -10.39 -26.92 36.25
C GLN A 213 -10.07 -27.43 34.82
N ASN A 214 -9.10 -26.76 34.18
CA ASN A 214 -8.12 -27.43 33.32
C ASN A 214 -6.82 -26.59 33.24
N PRO A 215 -5.63 -27.13 33.57
CA PRO A 215 -4.36 -26.38 33.55
C PRO A 215 -3.93 -25.87 32.16
N SER A 216 -4.59 -26.34 31.09
CA SER A 216 -4.37 -25.92 29.71
C SER A 216 -5.18 -24.68 29.28
N HIS A 217 -6.02 -24.13 30.16
CA HIS A 217 -6.77 -22.90 29.89
C HIS A 217 -5.94 -21.67 30.27
N LYS A 218 -5.26 -21.05 29.30
CA LYS A 218 -4.64 -19.72 29.49
C LYS A 218 -5.73 -18.65 29.56
N GLU A 219 -5.65 -17.81 30.59
CA GLU A 219 -6.57 -16.68 30.85
C GLU A 219 -6.42 -15.61 29.78
N ASN A 220 -5.18 -15.24 29.44
CA ASN A 220 -4.85 -14.34 28.34
C ASN A 220 -4.28 -15.09 27.15
N ILE A 221 -4.69 -14.70 25.95
CA ILE A 221 -4.29 -15.28 24.67
C ILE A 221 -4.03 -14.18 23.63
N SER A 222 -3.46 -14.59 22.49
CA SER A 222 -3.30 -13.71 21.33
C SER A 222 -4.50 -13.81 20.39
N TYR A 223 -4.79 -12.72 19.70
CA TYR A 223 -5.77 -12.64 18.63
C TYR A 223 -5.08 -12.32 17.32
N LEU A 224 -5.25 -13.21 16.34
CA LEU A 224 -4.86 -13.00 14.96
C LEU A 224 -6.07 -12.47 14.19
N PHE A 225 -5.84 -11.54 13.28
CA PHE A 225 -6.84 -11.08 12.33
C PHE A 225 -6.43 -11.44 10.90
N ASN A 226 -7.39 -11.94 10.14
CA ASN A 226 -7.32 -12.12 8.70
C ASN A 226 -8.67 -11.70 8.10
N ARG A 227 -8.67 -11.01 6.96
CA ARG A 227 -9.88 -10.48 6.33
C ARG A 227 -10.93 -11.56 6.00
N ASN A 228 -10.50 -12.77 5.62
CA ASN A 228 -11.36 -13.86 5.15
C ASN A 228 -11.82 -14.78 6.30
N VAL A 229 -10.96 -15.07 7.28
CA VAL A 229 -11.32 -15.94 8.43
C VAL A 229 -11.74 -15.17 9.68
N GLY A 230 -11.40 -13.89 9.77
CA GLY A 230 -11.78 -12.99 10.85
C GLY A 230 -10.83 -13.06 12.04
N LEU A 231 -11.39 -12.91 13.23
CA LEU A 231 -10.66 -13.04 14.49
C LEU A 231 -10.45 -14.51 14.85
N VAL A 232 -9.18 -14.88 15.00
CA VAL A 232 -8.75 -16.24 15.34
C VAL A 232 -7.97 -16.20 16.64
N ARG A 233 -8.36 -17.05 17.58
CA ARG A 233 -7.68 -17.21 18.87
C ARG A 233 -6.40 -18.00 18.69
N TRP A 234 -5.31 -17.51 19.25
CA TRP A 234 -4.03 -18.20 19.33
C TRP A 234 -3.63 -18.32 20.79
N ILE A 235 -3.48 -19.56 21.26
CA ILE A 235 -2.91 -19.88 22.57
C ILE A 235 -1.41 -20.04 22.35
N PRO A 236 -0.56 -19.09 22.77
CA PRO A 236 0.88 -19.18 22.56
C PRO A 236 1.44 -20.33 23.38
N THR A 237 2.08 -21.28 22.73
CA THR A 237 2.97 -22.26 23.35
C THR A 237 4.39 -21.73 23.25
N ASP A 238 5.25 -22.13 24.18
CA ASP A 238 6.63 -21.68 24.17
C ASP A 238 7.35 -22.26 22.94
N GLU A 239 8.25 -21.44 22.35
CA GLU A 239 9.11 -21.70 21.18
C GLU A 239 8.49 -21.45 19.78
N LEU A 240 8.86 -20.31 19.17
CA LEU A 240 8.88 -20.13 17.71
C LEU A 240 10.34 -19.93 17.27
N PRO A 241 10.85 -20.68 16.26
CA PRO A 241 12.14 -20.36 15.66
C PRO A 241 12.05 -19.01 14.94
N ARG A 242 13.09 -18.17 15.07
CA ARG A 242 13.20 -16.91 14.34
C ARG A 242 13.40 -17.22 12.85
N SER A 243 12.72 -16.51 11.95
CA SER A 243 12.98 -16.60 10.52
C SER A 243 14.33 -15.97 10.18
N GLU A 244 15.17 -16.70 9.44
CA GLU A 244 16.19 -16.10 8.59
C GLU A 244 15.46 -15.20 7.58
N HIS A 245 15.44 -13.89 7.83
CA HIS A 245 14.95 -12.94 6.85
C HIS A 245 16.09 -12.62 5.88
N PRO A 246 15.92 -12.85 4.57
CA PRO A 246 16.69 -12.11 3.59
C PRO A 246 16.24 -10.63 3.67
N GLU A 247 17.21 -9.74 3.83
CA GLU A 247 17.06 -8.28 3.69
C GLU A 247 16.34 -7.54 4.83
N ARG A 248 16.97 -7.54 6.01
CA ARG A 248 17.11 -6.28 6.77
C ARG A 248 18.54 -5.78 6.59
N HIS A 249 18.72 -4.68 5.87
CA HIS A 249 19.96 -3.90 5.94
C HIS A 249 20.04 -3.25 7.32
N ALA A 250 20.50 -4.00 8.31
CA ALA A 250 21.02 -3.48 9.57
C ALA A 250 21.93 -4.54 10.21
N HIS A 251 23.24 -4.29 10.12
CA HIS A 251 24.37 -4.90 10.82
C HIS A 251 24.47 -6.43 10.90
N LYS A 252 25.51 -6.95 10.22
CA LYS A 252 26.11 -8.26 10.47
C LYS A 252 26.65 -8.35 11.90
N SER A 253 25.79 -8.79 12.81
CA SER A 253 26.13 -9.58 13.99
C SER A 253 24.81 -9.84 14.70
N ASP A 254 24.37 -11.10 14.74
CA ASP A 254 23.82 -11.68 15.97
C ASP A 254 23.41 -13.13 15.73
N ASP A 255 23.83 -13.97 16.66
CA ASP A 255 23.54 -15.40 16.77
C ASP A 255 22.07 -15.75 16.54
N ASN A 256 21.82 -16.97 16.06
CA ASN A 256 20.52 -17.63 16.02
C ASN A 256 19.91 -17.78 17.43
N GLN A 257 19.45 -16.68 18.04
CA GLN A 257 18.71 -16.68 19.30
C GLN A 257 17.21 -16.80 19.05
N TYR A 258 16.60 -17.81 19.67
CA TYR A 258 15.16 -18.01 19.73
C TYR A 258 14.47 -16.82 20.38
N GLN A 259 13.40 -16.30 19.75
CA GLN A 259 12.54 -15.32 20.38
C GLN A 259 11.44 -16.03 21.14
N ASP A 260 11.32 -15.73 22.44
CA ASP A 260 10.29 -16.29 23.29
C ASP A 260 8.92 -15.71 22.91
N ALA A 261 8.26 -16.42 21.99
CA ALA A 261 6.91 -16.13 21.55
C ALA A 261 5.89 -16.18 22.68
N SER A 262 6.24 -16.56 23.93
CA SER A 262 5.40 -16.40 25.12
C SER A 262 5.24 -14.93 25.54
N GLN A 263 6.21 -14.06 25.22
CA GLN A 263 6.17 -12.65 25.60
C GLN A 263 5.37 -11.82 24.59
N ALA A 264 4.38 -11.07 25.07
CA ALA A 264 3.45 -10.30 24.25
C ALA A 264 4.14 -9.31 23.30
N LYS A 265 5.24 -8.69 23.75
CA LYS A 265 6.03 -7.70 22.98
C LYS A 265 6.66 -8.26 21.69
N TYR A 266 6.85 -9.58 21.59
CA TYR A 266 7.39 -10.21 20.38
C TYR A 266 6.31 -10.69 19.42
N ARG A 267 5.03 -10.65 19.83
CA ARG A 267 3.90 -11.10 18.99
C ARG A 267 3.15 -9.97 18.32
N LEU A 268 2.89 -8.88 19.05
CA LEU A 268 2.05 -7.78 18.58
C LEU A 268 2.59 -7.18 17.28
N GLY A 269 1.72 -7.01 16.28
CA GLY A 269 2.07 -6.38 15.00
C GLY A 269 2.89 -7.23 14.05
N LYS A 270 3.16 -8.50 14.40
CA LYS A 270 3.80 -9.49 13.53
C LYS A 270 2.79 -10.24 12.69
N TRP A 271 3.21 -10.61 11.49
CA TRP A 271 2.45 -11.41 10.54
C TRP A 271 2.77 -12.89 10.71
N TYR A 272 1.75 -13.72 10.60
CA TYR A 272 1.85 -15.16 10.82
C TYR A 272 1.11 -15.93 9.74
N MET A 273 1.77 -16.97 9.23
CA MET A 273 1.11 -18.03 8.48
C MET A 273 0.61 -19.10 9.45
N PHE A 274 -0.68 -19.44 9.42
CA PHE A 274 -1.27 -20.42 10.33
C PHE A 274 -2.32 -21.29 9.65
N SER A 275 -2.56 -22.49 10.18
CA SER A 275 -3.73 -23.30 9.84
C SER A 275 -4.79 -23.15 10.94
N LEU A 276 -6.06 -23.40 10.58
CA LEU A 276 -7.13 -23.46 11.57
C LEU A 276 -7.18 -24.85 12.22
N ASN A 277 -7.51 -24.87 13.51
CA ASN A 277 -7.86 -26.06 14.27
C ASN A 277 -9.30 -25.91 14.75
N GLU A 278 -10.20 -26.76 14.24
CA GLU A 278 -11.59 -26.80 14.66
C GLU A 278 -11.71 -27.53 16.00
N LYS A 279 -12.30 -26.87 17.01
CA LYS A 279 -12.54 -27.51 18.30
C LYS A 279 -13.72 -28.48 18.19
N ARG A 280 -13.48 -29.76 18.48
CA ARG A 280 -14.45 -30.88 18.38
C ARG A 280 -15.59 -30.85 19.43
N THR A 281 -15.51 -30.03 20.46
CA THR A 281 -16.51 -30.02 21.54
C THR A 281 -17.83 -29.38 21.10
N ARG A 282 -18.89 -30.21 21.01
CA ARG A 282 -20.31 -29.85 20.85
C ARG A 282 -20.56 -28.61 19.97
N SER A 283 -20.10 -28.65 18.71
CA SER A 283 -20.36 -27.60 17.71
C SER A 283 -21.83 -27.18 17.59
N ASN A 284 -22.75 -28.07 17.96
CA ASN A 284 -24.19 -27.86 17.86
C ASN A 284 -24.77 -26.85 18.88
N ASN A 285 -24.00 -26.45 19.91
CA ASN A 285 -24.48 -25.56 20.97
C ASN A 285 -23.81 -24.17 20.97
N ILE A 286 -22.88 -23.88 20.05
CA ILE A 286 -22.21 -22.57 19.98
C ILE A 286 -23.14 -21.59 19.25
N THR A 287 -23.95 -20.87 20.01
CA THR A 287 -24.85 -19.83 19.51
C THR A 287 -24.28 -18.43 19.78
N GLY A 288 -24.83 -17.42 19.11
CA GLY A 288 -24.48 -16.03 19.34
C GLY A 288 -23.38 -15.47 18.42
N PRO A 289 -23.09 -14.17 18.56
CA PRO A 289 -22.37 -13.40 17.55
C PRO A 289 -20.87 -13.74 17.45
N ASN A 290 -20.31 -14.41 18.45
CA ASN A 290 -18.90 -14.82 18.51
C ASN A 290 -18.63 -16.26 18.01
N ARG A 291 -19.64 -16.97 17.49
CA ARG A 291 -19.56 -18.40 17.17
C ARG A 291 -18.40 -18.79 16.25
N GLY A 292 -18.10 -17.98 15.23
CA GLY A 292 -17.00 -18.24 14.29
C GLY A 292 -15.64 -18.24 14.99
N MET A 293 -15.39 -17.26 15.84
CA MET A 293 -14.16 -17.14 16.65
C MET A 293 -14.05 -18.23 17.73
N LEU A 294 -15.18 -18.68 18.29
CA LEU A 294 -15.22 -19.74 19.31
C LEU A 294 -14.98 -21.15 18.72
N ARG A 295 -15.24 -21.34 17.43
CA ARG A 295 -15.09 -22.62 16.74
C ARG A 295 -13.66 -22.97 16.37
N TYR A 296 -12.86 -21.97 16.00
CA TYR A 296 -11.49 -22.18 15.55
C TYR A 296 -10.44 -21.61 16.50
N THR A 297 -9.25 -22.21 16.43
CA THR A 297 -8.00 -21.72 17.03
C THR A 297 -6.88 -21.83 16.00
N ALA A 298 -5.87 -20.97 16.08
CA ALA A 298 -4.71 -21.06 15.22
C ALA A 298 -3.80 -22.23 15.65
N ARG A 299 -3.23 -22.94 14.67
CA ARG A 299 -2.21 -24.00 14.83
C ARG A 299 -1.17 -23.88 13.72
N LYS A 300 -0.03 -24.58 13.85
CA LYS A 300 1.06 -24.57 12.85
C LYS A 300 1.45 -23.12 12.48
N ILE A 301 1.79 -22.35 13.51
CA ILE A 301 2.05 -20.92 13.38
C ILE A 301 3.52 -20.73 13.03
N GLU A 302 3.76 -19.95 12.00
CA GLU A 302 5.09 -19.57 11.53
C GLU A 302 5.06 -18.05 11.28
N GLU A 303 6.11 -17.33 11.69
CA GLU A 303 6.25 -15.91 11.36
C GLU A 303 6.36 -15.75 9.83
N ALA A 304 5.74 -14.70 9.30
CA ALA A 304 5.72 -14.38 7.89
C ALA A 304 6.35 -13.01 7.64
N ALA A 305 6.73 -12.76 6.38
CA ALA A 305 7.16 -11.43 5.98
C ALA A 305 6.06 -10.39 6.24
N ASP A 306 6.46 -9.19 6.63
CA ASP A 306 5.53 -8.10 6.89
C ASP A 306 4.79 -7.73 5.59
N GLN A 307 3.45 -7.74 5.63
CA GLN A 307 2.63 -7.35 4.47
C GLN A 307 2.41 -5.83 4.42
N LYS A 308 2.63 -5.16 5.55
CA LYS A 308 2.45 -3.72 5.74
C LYS A 308 3.49 -3.23 6.73
N VAL A 309 3.81 -1.93 6.65
CA VAL A 309 4.60 -1.26 7.69
C VAL A 309 3.80 -1.27 8.99
N THR A 310 4.30 -2.00 9.98
CA THR A 310 3.70 -2.11 11.32
C THR A 310 4.55 -1.38 12.35
N ARG A 311 3.88 -0.75 13.32
CA ARG A 311 4.50 -0.07 14.46
C ARG A 311 3.71 -0.38 15.72
N THR A 312 4.35 -0.32 16.87
CA THR A 312 3.68 -0.47 18.17
C THR A 312 3.89 0.80 18.99
N ASP A 313 2.82 1.51 19.32
CA ASP A 313 2.84 2.71 20.15
C ASP A 313 2.02 2.45 21.42
N GLY A 314 2.65 2.52 22.60
CA GLY A 314 1.99 2.27 23.88
C GLY A 314 1.30 0.90 24.00
N GLY A 315 1.80 -0.13 23.29
CA GLY A 315 1.17 -1.46 23.25
C GLY A 315 -0.03 -1.57 22.31
N VAL A 316 -0.29 -0.55 21.48
CA VAL A 316 -1.32 -0.55 20.44
C VAL A 316 -0.65 -0.71 19.07
N LEU A 317 -1.21 -1.59 18.25
CA LEU A 317 -0.78 -1.79 16.87
C LEU A 317 -1.19 -0.61 15.99
N GLU A 318 -0.21 -0.03 15.30
CA GLU A 318 -0.37 0.89 14.18
C GLU A 318 0.07 0.26 12.86
N MET A 319 -0.66 0.52 11.78
CA MET A 319 -0.30 0.08 10.43
C MET A 319 -0.61 1.12 9.36
N ASP A 320 0.22 1.16 8.32
CA ASP A 320 -0.01 2.02 7.16
C ASP A 320 -1.05 1.39 6.21
N ALA A 321 -2.03 2.20 5.82
CA ALA A 321 -3.02 1.87 4.80
C ALA A 321 -3.24 3.05 3.86
N SER A 322 -3.73 2.78 2.66
CA SER A 322 -3.97 3.81 1.65
C SER A 322 -5.27 3.57 0.91
N PHE A 323 -5.95 4.64 0.53
CA PHE A 323 -7.19 4.59 -0.23
C PHE A 323 -7.30 5.76 -1.21
N LEU A 324 -8.16 5.61 -2.22
CA LEU A 324 -8.50 6.71 -3.11
C LEU A 324 -9.48 7.65 -2.41
N PHE A 325 -9.21 8.94 -2.46
CA PHE A 325 -10.11 9.96 -1.94
C PHE A 325 -11.43 9.95 -2.70
N ASP A 326 -12.51 9.78 -1.96
CA ASP A 326 -13.88 10.07 -2.40
C ASP A 326 -14.49 11.09 -1.44
N HIS A 327 -14.75 12.29 -1.97
CA HIS A 327 -15.34 13.37 -1.18
C HIS A 327 -16.69 12.95 -0.57
N LYS A 328 -17.50 12.19 -1.32
CA LYS A 328 -18.87 11.82 -0.93
C LYS A 328 -18.91 10.84 0.24
N GLU A 329 -17.86 10.02 0.39
CA GLU A 329 -17.73 9.11 1.52
C GLU A 329 -17.46 9.88 2.83
N LEU A 330 -16.75 11.00 2.75
CA LEU A 330 -16.36 11.79 3.92
C LEU A 330 -17.44 12.81 4.33
N GLU A 331 -18.16 13.39 3.38
CA GLU A 331 -19.27 14.31 3.62
C GLU A 331 -20.18 14.50 2.39
N ASN A 332 -21.36 15.09 2.59
CA ASN A 332 -22.13 15.62 1.46
C ASN A 332 -21.36 16.81 0.83
N PRO A 333 -21.02 16.76 -0.48
CA PRO A 333 -20.28 17.84 -1.16
C PRO A 333 -20.90 19.24 -1.06
N GLU A 334 -22.21 19.35 -0.84
CA GLU A 334 -22.89 20.62 -0.62
C GLU A 334 -22.43 21.35 0.66
N ASN A 335 -21.82 20.62 1.61
CA ASN A 335 -21.29 21.19 2.83
C ASN A 335 -19.93 21.85 2.65
N ALA A 336 -19.26 21.67 1.50
CA ALA A 336 -17.92 22.20 1.25
C ALA A 336 -17.84 23.73 1.34
N SER A 337 -18.96 24.44 1.13
CA SER A 337 -19.05 25.91 1.25
C SER A 337 -19.29 26.41 2.68
N LYS A 338 -19.52 25.52 3.65
CA LYS A 338 -19.81 25.89 5.04
C LYS A 338 -18.52 26.08 5.84
N GLU A 339 -18.58 26.99 6.80
CA GLU A 339 -17.53 27.19 7.80
C GLU A 339 -17.26 25.91 8.61
N TRP A 340 -15.99 25.65 8.93
CA TRP A 340 -15.54 24.41 9.58
C TRP A 340 -16.20 24.13 10.93
N THR A 341 -16.50 25.18 11.69
CA THR A 341 -17.17 25.08 13.00
C THR A 341 -18.53 24.38 12.88
N SER A 342 -19.29 24.67 11.83
CA SER A 342 -20.59 24.05 11.55
C SER A 342 -20.46 22.80 10.68
N ARG A 343 -19.52 22.79 9.72
CA ARG A 343 -19.28 21.69 8.78
C ARG A 343 -18.86 20.40 9.49
N PHE A 344 -18.08 20.49 10.56
CA PHE A 344 -17.61 19.32 11.32
C PHE A 344 -18.75 18.40 11.81
N ALA A 345 -19.88 18.99 12.21
CA ALA A 345 -21.05 18.24 12.67
C ALA A 345 -21.75 17.43 11.56
N TYR A 346 -21.51 17.80 10.29
CA TYR A 346 -22.06 17.15 9.11
C TYR A 346 -21.10 16.18 8.43
N LEU A 347 -19.89 16.00 8.96
CA LEU A 347 -18.97 14.97 8.49
C LEU A 347 -19.56 13.58 8.75
N SER A 348 -19.31 12.67 7.81
CA SER A 348 -19.79 11.30 7.89
C SER A 348 -19.21 10.59 9.11
N LYS A 349 -20.09 9.93 9.87
CA LYS A 349 -19.72 9.09 11.04
C LYS A 349 -19.54 7.62 10.67
N THR A 350 -19.84 7.27 9.42
CA THR A 350 -19.82 5.92 8.86
C THR A 350 -18.91 5.82 7.64
N ALA A 351 -18.10 6.86 7.40
CA ALA A 351 -17.11 6.87 6.34
C ALA A 351 -16.12 5.73 6.57
N HIS A 352 -15.74 5.06 5.50
CA HIS A 352 -14.83 3.93 5.57
C HIS A 352 -14.12 3.75 4.22
N PHE A 353 -13.05 2.98 4.24
CA PHE A 353 -12.45 2.45 3.02
C PHE A 353 -12.15 0.97 3.21
N TRP A 354 -11.83 0.30 2.09
CA TRP A 354 -11.48 -1.10 2.06
C TRP A 354 -10.00 -1.29 1.75
N ASP A 355 -9.32 -2.08 2.56
CA ASP A 355 -7.93 -2.47 2.39
C ASP A 355 -7.84 -3.99 2.19
N ILE A 356 -6.91 -4.44 1.33
CA ILE A 356 -6.78 -5.85 0.97
C ILE A 356 -6.47 -6.71 2.20
N GLU A 357 -5.69 -6.22 3.16
CA GLU A 357 -5.31 -7.02 4.33
C GLU A 357 -6.12 -6.68 5.57
N LEU A 358 -6.52 -5.42 5.74
CA LEU A 358 -7.27 -4.97 6.93
C LEU A 358 -8.79 -5.15 6.79
N GLY A 359 -9.29 -5.32 5.56
CA GLY A 359 -10.72 -5.29 5.27
C GLY A 359 -11.28 -3.88 5.42
N ARG A 360 -12.46 -3.76 6.03
CA ARG A 360 -13.09 -2.46 6.29
C ARG A 360 -12.33 -1.67 7.37
N VAL A 361 -11.97 -0.43 7.04
CA VAL A 361 -11.31 0.52 7.94
C VAL A 361 -12.19 1.75 8.08
N GLU A 362 -12.60 2.08 9.31
CA GLU A 362 -13.44 3.26 9.57
C GLU A 362 -12.64 4.57 9.49
N VAL A 363 -13.27 5.64 9.02
CA VAL A 363 -12.72 7.00 8.96
C VAL A 363 -13.64 7.92 9.75
N TYR A 364 -13.15 8.45 10.87
CA TYR A 364 -13.93 9.32 11.74
C TYR A 364 -13.76 10.81 11.40
N PRO A 365 -14.71 11.68 11.82
CA PRO A 365 -14.72 13.10 11.47
C PRO A 365 -13.39 13.85 11.67
N GLN A 366 -12.60 13.53 12.70
CA GLN A 366 -11.29 14.18 12.90
C GLN A 366 -10.34 13.92 11.73
N VAL A 367 -10.29 12.69 11.22
CA VAL A 367 -9.43 12.33 10.09
C VAL A 367 -10.02 12.87 8.78
N SER A 368 -11.34 12.77 8.60
CA SER A 368 -12.04 13.33 7.44
C SER A 368 -11.77 14.83 7.28
N LYS A 369 -11.82 15.58 8.38
CA LYS A 369 -11.50 17.01 8.40
C LYS A 369 -10.09 17.29 7.87
N VAL A 370 -9.07 16.60 8.39
CA VAL A 370 -7.68 16.79 7.96
C VAL A 370 -7.51 16.53 6.46
N ILE A 371 -8.15 15.47 5.94
CA ILE A 371 -8.10 15.12 4.51
C ILE A 371 -8.72 16.23 3.66
N LEU A 372 -9.94 16.65 4.01
CA LEU A 372 -10.69 17.66 3.28
C LEU A 372 -9.97 19.01 3.30
N GLU A 373 -9.55 19.49 4.47
CA GLU A 373 -8.79 20.74 4.62
C GLU A 373 -7.50 20.72 3.79
N ALA A 374 -6.73 19.64 3.86
CA ALA A 374 -5.48 19.53 3.13
C ALA A 374 -5.69 19.60 1.60
N ILE A 375 -6.67 18.87 1.08
CA ILE A 375 -6.99 18.85 -0.35
C ILE A 375 -7.54 20.20 -0.81
N GLU A 376 -8.40 20.83 -0.02
CA GLU A 376 -9.00 22.13 -0.35
C GLU A 376 -7.97 23.26 -0.32
N ASN A 377 -7.14 23.32 0.72
CA ASN A 377 -6.07 24.31 0.81
C ASN A 377 -5.08 24.16 -0.34
N HIS A 378 -4.70 22.93 -0.67
CA HIS A 378 -3.87 22.67 -1.85
C HIS A 378 -4.54 23.16 -3.12
N ARG A 379 -5.78 22.73 -3.38
CA ARG A 379 -6.52 23.14 -4.58
C ARG A 379 -6.67 24.65 -4.68
N ASN A 380 -6.93 25.35 -3.58
CA ASN A 380 -7.05 26.81 -3.57
C ASN A 380 -5.75 27.51 -3.94
N SER A 381 -4.60 26.95 -3.53
CA SER A 381 -3.26 27.47 -3.85
C SER A 381 -2.82 27.25 -5.31
N LEU A 382 -3.48 26.35 -6.05
CA LEU A 382 -3.13 26.04 -7.44
C LEU A 382 -3.46 27.19 -8.41
N SER A 383 -2.64 27.32 -9.46
CA SER A 383 -2.93 28.17 -10.62
C SER A 383 -4.22 27.73 -11.32
N PRO A 384 -4.94 28.62 -12.05
CA PRO A 384 -6.12 28.22 -12.81
C PRO A 384 -5.86 27.07 -13.80
N ALA A 385 -4.70 27.05 -14.43
CA ALA A 385 -4.29 25.98 -15.35
C ALA A 385 -4.10 24.64 -14.62
N ASP A 386 -3.41 24.65 -13.47
CA ASP A 386 -3.24 23.44 -12.66
C ASP A 386 -4.55 22.96 -12.04
N LYS A 387 -5.44 23.87 -11.63
CA LYS A 387 -6.77 23.53 -11.12
C LYS A 387 -7.54 22.71 -12.14
N GLU A 388 -7.57 23.14 -13.39
CA GLU A 388 -8.28 22.42 -14.45
C GLU A 388 -7.62 21.08 -14.76
N ARG A 389 -6.29 21.05 -14.87
CA ARG A 389 -5.53 19.83 -15.15
C ARG A 389 -5.68 18.76 -14.06
N LEU A 390 -5.61 19.17 -12.80
CA LEU A 390 -5.60 18.28 -11.62
C LEU A 390 -7.01 17.97 -11.09
N LYS A 391 -8.06 18.57 -11.66
CA LYS A 391 -9.44 18.47 -11.17
C LYS A 391 -9.95 17.04 -11.10
N GLU A 392 -9.63 16.25 -12.12
CA GLU A 392 -10.11 14.88 -12.27
C GLU A 392 -9.10 13.83 -11.80
N GLU A 393 -7.86 14.23 -11.52
CA GLU A 393 -6.81 13.30 -11.09
C GLU A 393 -7.19 12.63 -9.77
N ALA A 394 -6.98 11.32 -9.71
CA ALA A 394 -7.24 10.54 -8.50
C ALA A 394 -6.26 10.96 -7.40
N ILE A 395 -6.75 11.15 -6.19
CA ILE A 395 -5.94 11.50 -5.02
C ILE A 395 -5.83 10.26 -4.14
N VAL A 396 -4.62 9.93 -3.71
CA VAL A 396 -4.33 8.86 -2.75
C VAL A 396 -4.14 9.48 -1.37
N VAL A 397 -4.82 8.91 -0.38
CA VAL A 397 -4.65 9.24 1.03
C VAL A 397 -3.97 8.07 1.71
N VAL A 398 -2.84 8.33 2.39
CA VAL A 398 -2.13 7.36 3.22
C VAL A 398 -2.36 7.72 4.68
N VAL A 399 -2.81 6.74 5.46
CA VAL A 399 -3.16 6.89 6.88
C VAL A 399 -2.43 5.86 7.73
N ALA A 400 -2.20 6.22 8.99
CA ALA A 400 -1.94 5.26 10.04
C ALA A 400 -3.28 4.80 10.61
N THR A 401 -3.41 3.48 10.76
CA THR A 401 -4.60 2.79 11.27
C THR A 401 -4.30 2.18 12.63
N ARG A 402 -5.30 2.10 13.51
CA ARG A 402 -5.22 1.42 14.80
C ARG A 402 -6.34 0.39 14.92
N VAL A 403 -6.13 -0.59 15.79
CA VAL A 403 -7.19 -1.53 16.21
C VAL A 403 -8.24 -0.74 16.99
N HIS A 404 -9.50 -0.86 16.60
CA HIS A 404 -10.60 -0.18 17.26
C HIS A 404 -10.78 -0.70 18.70
N HIS A 405 -10.99 0.17 19.68
CA HIS A 405 -11.14 -0.25 21.09
C HIS A 405 -12.30 -1.24 21.28
N ASN A 406 -13.36 -1.14 20.47
CA ASN A 406 -14.48 -2.09 20.42
C ASN A 406 -14.32 -3.20 19.36
N TRP A 407 -13.11 -3.56 18.93
CA TRP A 407 -12.83 -4.53 17.85
C TRP A 407 -13.63 -5.84 17.95
N LEU A 408 -13.85 -6.38 19.16
CA LEU A 408 -14.68 -7.57 19.36
C LEU A 408 -16.13 -7.34 18.96
N ARG A 409 -16.73 -6.22 19.40
CA ARG A 409 -18.11 -5.85 19.03
C ARG A 409 -18.19 -5.59 17.52
N ASN A 410 -17.23 -4.85 16.97
CA ASN A 410 -17.22 -4.55 15.55
C ASN A 410 -17.12 -5.84 14.71
N PHE A 411 -16.35 -6.84 15.15
CA PHE A 411 -16.27 -8.13 14.48
C PHE A 411 -17.61 -8.88 14.43
N GLN A 412 -18.48 -8.70 15.42
CA GLN A 412 -19.81 -9.31 15.43
C GLN A 412 -20.67 -8.77 14.28
N ASN A 413 -20.44 -7.51 13.89
CA ASN A 413 -21.14 -6.82 12.82
C ASN A 413 -20.37 -6.80 11.49
N TYR A 414 -19.15 -7.32 11.45
CA TYR A 414 -18.35 -7.42 10.22
C TYR A 414 -19.10 -8.21 9.13
N PRO A 415 -19.15 -7.73 7.87
CA PRO A 415 -18.35 -6.65 7.28
C PRO A 415 -18.90 -5.21 7.44
N ASN A 416 -19.99 -4.99 8.17
CA ASN A 416 -20.61 -3.65 8.27
C ASN A 416 -19.86 -2.70 9.22
N GLU A 417 -19.06 -3.23 10.13
CA GLU A 417 -18.18 -2.46 11.02
C GLU A 417 -16.75 -3.00 10.91
N GLY A 418 -15.80 -2.09 10.77
CA GLY A 418 -14.37 -2.35 10.68
C GLY A 418 -13.74 -2.63 12.04
N ILE A 419 -12.78 -3.56 12.07
CA ILE A 419 -11.95 -3.81 13.26
C ILE A 419 -10.89 -2.73 13.44
N PHE A 420 -10.55 -2.03 12.35
CA PHE A 420 -9.56 -0.97 12.34
C PHE A 420 -10.22 0.36 12.04
N TYR A 421 -9.56 1.44 12.46
CA TYR A 421 -9.93 2.79 12.08
C TYR A 421 -8.68 3.60 11.73
N ALA A 422 -8.82 4.53 10.79
CA ALA A 422 -7.79 5.53 10.52
C ALA A 422 -7.74 6.51 11.69
N HIS A 423 -6.56 6.72 12.27
CA HIS A 423 -6.39 7.64 13.39
C HIS A 423 -5.52 8.85 13.05
N ARG A 424 -4.70 8.78 12.00
CA ARG A 424 -3.81 9.88 11.57
C ARG A 424 -3.58 9.84 10.07
N VAL A 425 -3.61 11.00 9.40
CA VAL A 425 -3.20 11.14 7.99
C VAL A 425 -1.67 11.26 7.95
N LEU A 426 -1.02 10.46 7.11
CA LEU A 426 0.43 10.48 6.94
C LEU A 426 0.83 11.29 5.70
N LYS A 427 0.21 11.00 4.56
CA LYS A 427 0.52 11.64 3.27
C LYS A 427 -0.73 11.71 2.41
N ILE A 428 -0.82 12.73 1.57
CA ILE A 428 -1.81 12.84 0.50
C ILE A 428 -1.07 13.25 -0.77
N PHE A 429 -1.33 12.61 -1.90
CA PHE A 429 -0.70 12.90 -3.17
C PHE A 429 -1.60 12.52 -4.35
N TYR A 430 -1.33 13.11 -5.52
CA TYR A 430 -1.96 12.69 -6.76
C TYR A 430 -1.44 11.31 -7.17
N LEU A 431 -2.34 10.35 -7.43
CA LEU A 431 -1.99 9.02 -7.92
C LEU A 431 -1.11 9.11 -9.16
N ASP A 432 -1.44 10.08 -10.02
CA ASP A 432 -0.69 10.35 -11.22
C ASP A 432 0.50 11.28 -10.95
N GLY A 433 1.69 10.85 -11.35
CA GLY A 433 2.95 11.59 -11.11
C GLY A 433 3.42 11.70 -9.66
N GLY A 434 2.59 11.37 -8.66
CA GLY A 434 2.97 11.35 -7.24
C GLY A 434 3.10 12.73 -6.59
N LYS A 435 2.56 13.80 -7.21
CA LYS A 435 2.72 15.17 -6.71
C LYS A 435 2.12 15.29 -5.29
N PRO A 436 2.90 15.73 -4.29
CA PRO A 436 2.45 15.80 -2.91
C PRO A 436 1.41 16.91 -2.71
N ILE A 437 0.38 16.61 -1.92
CA ILE A 437 -0.66 17.53 -1.44
C ILE A 437 -0.43 17.82 0.05
N PHE A 438 -0.11 16.78 0.82
CA PHE A 438 0.12 16.85 2.25
C PHE A 438 1.15 15.80 2.68
N LYS A 439 1.98 16.14 3.65
CA LYS A 439 2.88 15.23 4.34
C LYS A 439 2.88 15.63 5.81
N ALA A 440 2.53 14.69 6.70
CA ALA A 440 2.64 14.91 8.12
C ALA A 440 4.10 15.15 8.49
N GLN A 441 4.35 16.08 9.42
CA GLN A 441 5.67 16.21 10.04
C GLN A 441 6.01 14.89 10.74
N ALA A 442 7.27 14.47 10.63
CA ALA A 442 7.75 13.34 11.39
C ALA A 442 7.56 13.66 12.88
N LEU A 443 7.00 12.73 13.65
CA LEU A 443 7.07 12.82 15.10
C LEU A 443 8.55 12.72 15.46
N GLU A 444 9.14 13.82 15.95
CA GLU A 444 10.37 13.76 16.72
C GLU A 444 10.06 12.87 17.93
N ASN A 445 10.61 11.66 17.92
CA ASN A 445 10.59 10.76 19.07
C ASN A 445 11.92 10.86 19.81
#